data_AF-A0A914REE1-F1
#
_entry.id   AF-A0A914REE1-F1
#
_cell.length_a   1.000
_cell.length_b   1.000
_cell.length_c   1.000
_cell.angle_alpha   90.00
_cell.angle_beta   90.00
_cell.angle_gamma   90.00
#
_symmetry.space_group_name_H-M   'P 1'
#
loop_
_entity.id
_entity.type
_entity.pdbx_description
1 polymer ?
#
loop_
_entity_poly.entity_id
_entity_poly.type
_entity_poly.pdbx_seq_one_letter_code
_entity_poly.pdbx_strand_id
1 'polypeptide(L)'
;MVFIIDNQNECIICMERPSDTILPCAHSYCLVCIEQWKGYGKAKCPLCREPLEDDGNDAWVIPEEPDDDAIRRYLMSLADPSTQADAAP
;
A
#
# COMPACT_ATOMS: atom_id res chain seq x y z
N MET A 1 25.27 -21.85 -1.59
CA MET A 1 25.10 -21.36 -0.20
C MET A 1 25.57 -19.91 -0.18
N VAL A 2 24.68 -18.98 -0.53
CA VAL A 2 24.98 -17.56 -0.43
C VAL A 2 24.73 -17.19 1.02
N PHE A 3 25.80 -16.98 1.78
CA PHE A 3 25.73 -16.36 3.08
C PHE A 3 25.28 -14.92 2.84
N ILE A 4 23.98 -14.66 3.01
CA ILE A 4 23.50 -13.29 3.18
C ILE A 4 24.07 -12.85 4.53
N ILE A 5 25.09 -11.99 4.47
CA ILE A 5 25.50 -11.22 5.63
C ILE A 5 24.33 -10.25 5.83
N ASP A 6 23.45 -10.58 6.77
CA ASP A 6 22.21 -9.88 7.10
C ASP A 6 22.53 -8.53 7.77
N ASN A 7 23.19 -7.63 7.03
CA ASN A 7 23.45 -6.26 7.44
C ASN A 7 22.48 -5.27 6.77
N GLN A 8 21.48 -5.78 6.04
CA GLN A 8 20.46 -4.98 5.36
C GLN A 8 19.26 -4.65 6.26
N ASN A 9 19.20 -5.24 7.45
CA ASN A 9 18.10 -5.05 8.40
C ASN A 9 18.46 -4.12 9.57
N GLU A 10 19.59 -3.41 9.53
CA GLU A 10 19.96 -2.45 10.56
C GLU A 10 19.50 -1.03 10.19
N CYS A 11 19.03 -0.28 11.18
CA CYS A 11 18.64 1.10 10.94
C CYS A 11 19.86 1.96 10.63
N ILE A 12 19.85 2.61 9.47
CA ILE A 12 20.95 3.46 9.00
C ILE A 12 21.17 4.74 9.82
N ILE A 13 20.24 5.10 10.71
CA ILE A 13 20.35 6.30 11.57
C ILE A 13 21.18 5.99 12.82
N CYS A 14 20.84 4.89 13.52
CA CYS A 14 21.51 4.55 14.77
C CYS A 14 22.54 3.43 14.64
N MET A 15 22.48 2.62 13.57
CA MET A 15 23.34 1.45 13.34
C MET A 15 23.39 0.47 14.53
N GLU A 16 22.33 0.44 15.33
CA GLU A 16 22.28 -0.30 16.60
C GLU A 16 21.03 -1.18 16.69
N ARG A 17 19.92 -0.72 16.12
CA ARG A 17 18.62 -1.39 16.16
C ARG A 17 18.23 -1.88 14.78
N PRO A 18 17.49 -2.99 14.69
CA PRO A 18 16.94 -3.43 13.42
C PRO A 18 15.93 -2.41 12.88
N SER A 19 15.77 -2.37 11.55
CA SER A 19 14.70 -1.65 10.90
C SER A 19 13.39 -2.44 11.07
N ASP A 20 12.45 -1.85 11.82
CA ASP A 20 11.15 -2.43 12.16
C ASP A 20 9.99 -1.67 11.49
N THR A 21 10.27 -0.52 10.88
CA THR A 21 9.28 0.37 10.27
C THR A 21 9.70 0.73 8.85
N ILE A 22 8.76 0.61 7.90
CA ILE A 22 8.94 1.00 6.50
C ILE A 22 8.07 2.24 6.22
N LEU A 23 8.68 3.28 5.65
CA LEU A 23 7.97 4.48 5.21
C LEU A 23 7.27 4.28 3.86
N PRO A 24 6.28 5.13 3.50
CA PRO A 24 5.61 5.06 2.19
C PRO A 24 6.55 5.11 0.98
N CYS A 25 7.68 5.79 1.12
CA CYS A 25 8.76 5.84 0.12
C CYS A 25 9.65 4.58 0.07
N ALA A 26 9.23 3.46 0.66
CA ALA A 26 9.93 2.18 0.73
C ALA A 26 11.31 2.19 1.43
N HIS A 27 11.57 3.17 2.31
CA HIS A 27 12.78 3.23 3.13
C HIS A 27 12.52 2.78 4.56
N SER A 28 13.45 2.00 5.13
CA SER A 28 13.28 1.33 6.42
C SER A 28 14.16 1.90 7.54
N TYR A 29 13.60 2.06 8.74
CA TYR A 29 14.29 2.60 9.93
C TYR A 29 13.82 1.90 11.20
N CYS A 30 14.51 2.17 12.32
CA CYS A 30 14.05 1.79 13.65
C CYS A 30 12.92 2.72 14.10
N LEU A 31 11.93 2.22 14.83
CA LEU A 31 10.75 2.97 15.28
C LEU A 31 11.16 4.19 16.10
N VAL A 32 12.08 3.99 17.05
CA VAL A 32 12.64 5.06 17.89
C VAL A 32 13.23 6.19 17.06
N CYS A 33 13.95 5.84 15.99
CA CYS A 33 14.67 6.78 15.14
C CYS A 33 13.68 7.62 14.33
N ILE A 34 12.65 6.97 13.77
CA ILE A 34 11.67 7.65 12.94
C ILE A 34 10.67 8.46 13.77
N GLU A 35 10.33 8.02 14.99
CA GLU A 35 9.50 8.79 15.92
C GLU A 35 10.21 10.04 16.42
N GLN A 36 11.49 9.94 16.80
CA GLN A 36 12.29 11.11 17.16
C GLN A 36 12.39 12.08 15.98
N TRP A 37 12.63 11.57 14.78
CA TRP A 37 12.67 12.37 13.56
C TRP A 37 11.38 13.16 13.34
N LYS A 38 10.22 12.50 13.45
CA LYS A 38 8.90 13.15 13.42
C LYS A 38 8.74 14.18 14.56
N GLY A 39 9.18 13.85 15.77
CA GLY A 39 9.14 14.71 16.95
C GLY A 39 9.95 16.01 16.82
N TYR A 40 11.03 16.01 16.02
CA TYR A 40 11.79 17.22 15.67
C TYR A 40 11.11 18.08 14.57
N GLY A 41 9.86 17.78 14.21
CA GLY A 41 9.13 18.48 13.15
C GLY A 41 9.63 18.16 11.75
N LYS A 42 10.34 17.02 11.56
CA LYS A 42 10.78 16.57 10.24
C LYS A 42 9.73 15.66 9.63
N ALA A 43 8.97 16.19 8.68
CA ALA A 43 7.95 15.45 7.93
C ALA A 43 8.47 14.88 6.60
N LYS A 44 9.78 14.58 6.48
CA LYS A 44 10.37 14.07 5.23
C LYS A 44 11.29 12.89 5.48
N CYS A 45 11.36 11.94 4.56
CA CYS A 45 12.28 10.81 4.66
C CYS A 45 13.75 11.28 4.72
N PRO A 46 14.58 10.77 5.64
CA PRO A 46 16.00 11.12 5.73
C PRO A 46 16.82 10.80 4.46
N LEU A 47 16.41 9.78 3.69
CA LEU A 47 17.12 9.34 2.47
C LEU A 47 16.66 10.08 1.22
N CYS A 48 15.38 9.96 0.87
CA CYS A 48 14.86 10.50 -0.39
C CYS A 48 14.15 11.84 -0.26
N ARG A 49 13.92 12.33 0.96
CA ARG A 49 13.20 13.58 1.25
C ARG A 49 11.73 13.61 0.81
N GLU A 50 11.17 12.47 0.44
CA GLU A 50 9.72 12.28 0.24
C GLU A 50 8.97 12.72 1.50
N PRO A 51 7.86 13.46 1.40
CA PRO A 51 7.00 13.71 2.55
C PRO A 51 6.60 12.41 3.25
N LEU A 52 6.57 12.45 4.58
CA LEU A 52 6.05 11.36 5.44
C LEU A 52 4.56 11.49 5.68
N GLU A 53 3.96 12.57 5.18
CA GLU A 53 2.53 12.82 5.28
C GLU A 53 1.83 11.81 4.38
N ASP A 54 0.91 11.07 5.00
CA ASP A 54 -0.17 10.40 4.30
C ASP A 54 -1.05 11.54 3.79
N ASP A 55 -0.98 11.86 2.49
CA ASP A 55 -1.77 12.93 1.88
C ASP A 55 -3.29 12.68 1.98
N GLY A 56 -3.74 11.64 2.71
CA GLY A 56 -5.14 11.27 2.89
C GLY A 56 -5.83 10.87 1.59
N ASN A 57 -5.09 10.88 0.48
CA ASN A 57 -5.54 10.64 -0.87
C ASN A 57 -5.37 9.17 -1.29
N ASP A 58 -4.65 8.37 -0.49
CA ASP A 58 -4.46 6.94 -0.70
C ASP A 58 -5.43 6.10 0.15
N ALA A 59 -6.57 6.68 0.54
CA ALA A 59 -7.67 5.94 1.14
C ALA A 59 -8.29 5.03 0.06
N TRP A 60 -7.82 3.80 -0.03
CA TRP A 60 -8.46 2.74 -0.81
C TRP A 60 -9.83 2.45 -0.19
N VAL A 61 -10.87 3.11 -0.72
CA VAL A 61 -12.24 2.88 -0.29
C VAL A 61 -12.70 1.54 -0.86
N ILE A 62 -13.04 0.61 0.02
CA ILE A 62 -13.75 -0.61 -0.36
C ILE A 62 -15.16 -0.18 -0.80
N PRO A 63 -15.59 -0.48 -2.05
CA PRO A 63 -16.94 -0.15 -2.48
C PRO A 63 -17.97 -0.89 -1.62
N GLU A 64 -19.13 -0.26 -1.40
CA GLU A 64 -20.25 -0.90 -0.68
C GLU A 64 -20.67 -2.19 -1.39
N GLU A 65 -21.04 -3.20 -0.60
CA GLU A 65 -21.56 -4.45 -1.14
C GLU A 65 -22.85 -4.16 -1.93
N PRO A 66 -22.95 -4.61 -3.20
CA PRO A 66 -24.15 -4.38 -4.01
C PRO A 66 -25.34 -5.11 -3.40
N ASP A 67 -26.54 -4.52 -3.53
CA ASP A 67 -27.77 -5.13 -3.04
C ASP A 67 -28.17 -6.37 -3.86
N ASP A 68 -28.96 -7.25 -3.24
CA ASP A 68 -29.43 -8.50 -3.85
C ASP A 68 -30.22 -8.28 -5.16
N ASP A 69 -30.99 -7.19 -5.28
CA ASP A 69 -31.74 -6.87 -6.49
C ASP A 69 -30.80 -6.44 -7.63
N ALA A 70 -29.74 -5.70 -7.33
CA ALA A 70 -28.70 -5.35 -8.31
C ALA A 70 -27.99 -6.59 -8.84
N ILE A 71 -27.61 -7.52 -7.96
CA ILE A 71 -27.01 -8.80 -8.35
C ILE A 71 -27.98 -9.59 -9.24
N ARG A 72 -29.25 -9.67 -8.84
CA ARG A 72 -30.28 -10.40 -9.58
C ARG A 72 -30.50 -9.83 -10.99
N ARG A 73 -30.59 -8.51 -11.13
CA ARG A 73 -30.76 -7.84 -12.43
C ARG A 73 -29.58 -8.15 -13.37
N TYR A 74 -28.35 -8.12 -12.84
CA TYR A 74 -27.17 -8.45 -13.60
C TYR A 74 -27.18 -9.91 -14.07
N LEU A 75 -27.45 -10.86 -13.18
CA LEU A 75 -27.54 -12.28 -13.52
C LEU A 75 -28.61 -12.56 -14.58
N MET A 76 -29.76 -11.87 -14.50
CA MET A 76 -30.81 -11.95 -15.51
C MET A 76 -30.33 -11.45 -16.88
N SER A 77 -29.60 -10.32 -16.91
CA SER A 77 -29.07 -9.77 -18.17
C SER A 77 -28.04 -10.67 -18.86
N LEU A 78 -27.30 -11.48 -18.10
CA LEU A 78 -26.36 -12.48 -18.65
C LEU A 78 -27.07 -13.73 -19.18
N ALA A 79 -28.25 -14.03 -18.66
CA ALA A 79 -29.04 -15.19 -19.05
C ALA A 79 -29.89 -14.94 -20.29
N ASP A 80 -29.99 -13.69 -20.77
CA ASP A 80 -30.72 -13.34 -21.98
C ASP A 80 -29.91 -13.73 -23.24
N PRO A 81 -30.34 -14.77 -24.00
CA PRO A 81 -29.64 -15.19 -25.22
C PRO A 81 -29.73 -14.15 -26.35
N SER A 82 -30.57 -13.13 -26.21
CA SER A 82 -30.74 -12.03 -27.17
C SER A 82 -29.60 -11.01 -27.18
N THR A 83 -28.67 -11.03 -26.21
CA THR A 83 -27.47 -10.18 -26.21
C THR A 83 -26.28 -10.85 -26.92
N GLN A 84 -26.42 -12.11 -27.36
CA GLN A 84 -25.44 -12.83 -28.18
C GLN A 84 -25.98 -13.12 -29.59
N ALA A 85 -26.61 -12.13 -30.20
CA ALA A 85 -26.61 -11.95 -31.64
C ALA A 85 -25.94 -10.58 -31.82
N ASP A 86 -24.62 -10.52 -31.92
CA ASP A 86 -23.96 -10.14 -33.17
C ASP A 86 -22.46 -10.48 -33.10
N ALA A 87 -22.08 -11.73 -33.31
CA ALA A 87 -20.71 -12.10 -33.67
C ALA A 87 -20.65 -13.47 -34.35
N ALA A 88 -21.22 -13.57 -35.55
CA ALA A 88 -20.81 -14.50 -36.60
C ALA A 88 -21.39 -14.00 -37.94
N PRO A 89 -20.73 -14.24 -39.09
CA PRO A 89 -19.54 -15.06 -39.32
C PRO A 89 -18.21 -14.29 -39.43
#